data_AF-A0A849FWL1-F1
#
_entry.id   AF-A0A849FWL1-F1
#
_cell.length_a   1.000
_cell.length_b   1.000
_cell.length_c   1.000
_cell.angle_alpha   90.00
_cell.angle_beta   90.00
_cell.angle_gamma   90.00
#
_symmetry.space_group_name_H-M   'P 1'
#
loop_
_entity.id
_entity.type
_entity.pdbx_description
1 polymer ?
#
loop_
_entity_poly.entity_id
_entity_poly.type
_entity_poly.pdbx_seq_one_letter_code
_entity_poly.pdbx_strand_id
1 'polypeptide(L)'
;MFTGIIECTGEVVDVNPQKDNLEFQIKSIISQELKVDQSVSHNGVCLTVTKVSNDTHWVTAVQETLVKSSLGALDKGNRVNLERSMKLGARLDG
;
A
#
# COMPACT_ATOMS: atom_id res chain seq x y z
N MET A 1 1.31 -5.47 -11.97
CA MET A 1 2.62 -5.07 -12.51
C MET A 1 2.81 -3.60 -12.23
N PHE A 2 4.04 -3.19 -11.92
CA PHE A 2 4.45 -1.85 -11.51
C PHE A 2 5.70 -1.45 -12.30
N THR A 3 5.95 -0.15 -12.42
CA THR A 3 7.11 0.47 -13.07
C THR A 3 8.28 0.70 -12.11
N GLY A 4 8.00 0.89 -10.82
CA GLY A 4 8.99 1.35 -9.84
C GLY A 4 9.07 2.88 -9.74
N ILE A 5 8.25 3.62 -10.50
CA ILE A 5 8.15 5.07 -10.44
C ILE A 5 7.09 5.45 -9.41
N ILE A 6 7.52 6.11 -8.34
CA ILE A 6 6.64 6.49 -7.23
C ILE A 6 5.69 7.61 -7.67
N GLU A 7 4.38 7.34 -7.60
CA GLU A 7 3.35 8.33 -7.95
C GLU A 7 3.15 9.36 -6.84
N CYS A 8 3.18 8.92 -5.59
CA CYS A 8 3.07 9.80 -4.43
C CYS A 8 3.60 9.13 -3.15
N THR A 9 3.67 9.91 -2.08
CA THR A 9 3.87 9.37 -0.73
C THR A 9 2.55 9.36 0.04
N GLY A 10 2.29 8.30 0.79
CA GLY A 10 1.24 8.24 1.81
C GLY A 10 1.81 8.32 3.23
N GLU A 11 0.92 8.44 4.20
CA GLU A 11 1.20 8.40 5.63
C GLU A 11 0.48 7.21 6.26
N VAL A 12 1.18 6.43 7.08
CA VAL A 12 0.58 5.39 7.92
C VAL A 12 -0.17 6.07 9.05
N VAL A 13 -1.50 6.05 9.02
CA VAL A 13 -2.32 6.70 10.06
C VAL A 13 -2.68 5.77 11.21
N ASP A 14 -2.67 4.45 10.95
CA ASP A 14 -2.91 3.42 11.95
C ASP A 14 -2.29 2.07 11.54
N VAL A 15 -1.93 1.26 12.53
CA VAL A 15 -1.38 -0.10 12.36
C VAL A 15 -2.09 -1.04 13.32
N ASN A 16 -2.92 -1.93 12.76
CA ASN A 16 -3.81 -2.79 13.51
C ASN A 16 -3.36 -4.26 13.41
N PRO A 17 -2.91 -4.87 14.51
CA PRO A 17 -2.56 -6.29 14.52
C PRO A 17 -3.77 -7.18 14.25
N GLN A 18 -3.61 -8.15 13.36
CA GLN A 18 -4.61 -9.18 13.05
C GLN A 18 -3.95 -10.56 13.09
N LYS A 19 -3.92 -11.18 14.28
CA LYS A 19 -3.16 -12.42 14.52
C LYS A 19 -1.68 -12.23 14.15
N ASP A 20 -1.19 -12.96 13.14
CA ASP A 20 0.19 -12.88 12.65
C ASP A 20 0.38 -11.84 11.52
N ASN A 21 -0.68 -11.09 11.18
CA ASN A 21 -0.70 -10.10 10.12
C ASN A 21 -0.79 -8.68 10.69
N LEU A 22 -0.47 -7.69 9.87
CA LEU A 22 -0.72 -6.28 10.17
C LEU A 22 -1.64 -5.69 9.11
N GLU A 23 -2.70 -5.02 9.56
CA GLU A 23 -3.50 -4.15 8.73
C GLU A 23 -2.98 -2.72 8.86
N PHE A 24 -2.66 -2.11 7.72
CA PHE A 24 -2.23 -0.72 7.65
C PHE A 24 -3.38 0.14 7.15
N GLN A 25 -3.64 1.23 7.85
CA GLN A 25 -4.44 2.33 7.33
C GLN A 25 -3.50 3.39 6.76
N ILE A 26 -3.64 3.69 5.48
CA ILE A 26 -2.78 4.63 4.76
C ILE A 26 -3.60 5.80 4.26
N LYS A 27 -3.15 7.03 4.57
CA LYS A 27 -3.69 8.27 4.01
C LYS A 27 -2.86 8.71 2.81
N SER A 28 -3.49 9.01 1.68
CA SER A 28 -2.78 9.55 0.51
C SER A 28 -3.70 10.24 -0.49
N ILE A 29 -3.11 11.06 -1.37
CA ILE A 29 -3.85 11.76 -2.42
C ILE A 29 -4.53 10.80 -3.42
N ILE A 30 -3.97 9.61 -3.63
CA ILE A 30 -4.52 8.61 -4.55
C ILE A 30 -5.60 7.73 -3.89
N SER A 31 -5.76 7.77 -2.57
CA SER A 31 -6.64 6.84 -1.83
C SER A 31 -8.09 6.89 -2.30
N GLN A 32 -8.59 8.08 -2.66
CA GLN A 32 -9.97 8.28 -3.14
C GLN A 32 -10.22 7.67 -4.52
N GLU A 33 -9.17 7.43 -5.30
CA GLU A 33 -9.27 6.86 -6.64
C GLU A 33 -9.17 5.32 -6.62
N LEU A 34 -8.83 4.74 -5.47
CA LEU A 34 -8.69 3.31 -5.29
C LEU A 34 -10.05 2.63 -5.11
N LYS A 35 -10.09 1.36 -5.47
CA LYS A 35 -11.21 0.45 -5.22
C LYS A 35 -10.70 -0.78 -4.50
N VAL A 36 -11.59 -1.43 -3.75
CA VAL A 36 -11.33 -2.76 -3.18
C VAL A 36 -10.91 -3.71 -4.29
N ASP A 37 -10.01 -4.64 -3.96
CA ASP A 37 -9.38 -5.62 -4.85
C ASP A 37 -8.33 -5.07 -5.83
N GLN A 38 -8.02 -3.77 -5.79
CA GLN A 38 -6.92 -3.22 -6.56
C GLN A 38 -5.56 -3.44 -5.89
N SER A 39 -4.53 -3.66 -6.70
CA SER A 39 -3.14 -3.77 -6.25
C SER A 39 -2.46 -2.40 -6.24
N VAL A 40 -1.86 -2.06 -5.11
CA VAL A 40 -1.02 -0.88 -4.90
C VAL A 40 0.29 -1.33 -4.27
N SER A 41 1.39 -0.73 -4.71
CA SER A 41 2.72 -0.96 -4.16
C SER A 41 2.97 0.01 -3.01
N HIS A 42 3.41 -0.52 -1.87
CA HIS A 42 3.79 0.21 -0.66
C HIS A 42 5.27 -0.05 -0.40
N ASN A 43 6.13 0.94 -0.62
CA ASN A 43 7.59 0.77 -0.58
C ASN A 43 8.09 -0.40 -1.46
N GLY A 44 7.46 -0.62 -2.62
CA GLY A 44 7.80 -1.72 -3.52
C GLY A 44 7.07 -3.04 -3.22
N VAL A 45 6.33 -3.13 -2.11
CA VAL A 45 5.57 -4.33 -1.74
C VAL A 45 4.15 -4.22 -2.26
N CYS A 46 3.77 -5.13 -3.15
CA CYS A 46 2.41 -5.20 -3.69
C CYS A 46 1.42 -5.71 -2.63
N LEU A 47 0.43 -4.89 -2.29
CA LEU A 47 -0.68 -5.24 -1.41
C LEU A 47 -2.03 -4.97 -2.07
N THR A 48 -3.04 -5.71 -1.63
CA THR A 48 -4.42 -5.57 -2.11
C THR A 48 -5.20 -4.65 -1.19
N VAL A 49 -5.89 -3.68 -1.79
CA VAL A 49 -6.80 -2.77 -1.07
C VAL A 49 -7.99 -3.55 -0.54
N THR A 50 -8.17 -3.57 0.79
CA THR A 50 -9.27 -4.27 1.46
C THR A 50 -10.43 -3.35 1.80
N LYS A 51 -10.17 -2.05 1.97
CA LYS A 51 -11.17 -1.02 2.28
C LYS A 51 -10.69 0.34 1.78
N VAL A 52 -11.64 1.22 1.45
CA VAL A 52 -11.40 2.63 1.13
C VAL A 52 -12.43 3.48 1.87
N SER A 53 -12.00 4.60 2.44
CA SER A 53 -12.88 5.56 3.10
C SER A 53 -12.22 6.93 3.14
N ASN A 54 -12.92 7.95 2.63
CA ASN A 54 -12.40 9.31 2.50
C ASN A 54 -11.04 9.32 1.79
N ASP A 55 -10.04 9.94 2.39
CA ASP A 55 -8.65 10.03 1.93
C ASP A 55 -7.75 8.89 2.42
N THR A 56 -8.35 7.78 2.86
CA THR A 56 -7.63 6.61 3.39
C THR A 56 -8.02 5.30 2.72
N HIS A 57 -7.06 4.38 2.65
CA HIS A 57 -7.26 3.00 2.23
C HIS A 57 -6.58 2.04 3.20
N TRP A 58 -7.07 0.80 3.25
CA TRP A 58 -6.53 -0.26 4.09
C TRP A 58 -5.94 -1.36 3.24
N VAL A 59 -4.86 -1.94 3.75
CA VAL A 59 -4.19 -3.10 3.18
C VAL A 59 -3.73 -4.02 4.31
N THR A 60 -3.69 -5.32 4.04
CA THR A 60 -3.19 -6.31 5.01
C THR A 60 -1.89 -6.93 4.51
N ALA A 61 -0.83 -6.81 5.28
CA ALA A 61 0.40 -7.54 5.05
C ALA A 61 0.39 -8.83 5.87
N VAL A 62 0.55 -9.96 5.18
CA VAL A 62 0.63 -11.27 5.83
C VAL A 62 1.99 -11.50 6.46
N GLN A 63 2.07 -12.43 7.41
CA GLN A 63 3.30 -12.73 8.16
C GLN A 63 4.55 -12.87 7.27
N GLU A 64 4.49 -13.66 6.18
CA GLU A 64 5.63 -13.83 5.27
C GLU A 64 6.08 -12.49 4.66
N THR A 65 5.13 -11.65 4.24
CA THR A 65 5.41 -10.31 3.71
C THR A 65 6.08 -9.42 4.75
N LEU A 66 5.62 -9.48 6.01
CA LEU A 66 6.22 -8.73 7.11
C LEU A 66 7.65 -9.18 7.42
N VAL A 67 7.91 -10.49 7.37
CA VAL A 67 9.24 -11.07 7.61
C VAL A 67 10.21 -10.77 6.48
N LYS A 68 9.74 -10.69 5.23
CA LYS A 68 10.58 -10.52 4.03
C LYS A 68 10.71 -9.07 3.56
N SER A 69 10.04 -8.11 4.19
CA SER A 69 10.07 -6.71 3.79
C SER A 69 10.30 -5.77 4.96
N SER A 70 10.43 -4.48 4.68
CA SER A 70 10.53 -3.44 5.71
C SER A 70 9.19 -3.05 6.33
N LEU A 71 8.07 -3.60 5.86
CA LEU A 71 6.74 -3.20 6.33
C LEU A 71 6.51 -3.52 7.81
N GLY A 72 7.15 -4.55 8.35
CA GLY A 72 7.03 -4.91 9.77
C GLY A 72 7.60 -3.89 10.75
N ALA A 73 8.40 -2.93 10.27
CA ALA A 73 8.94 -1.84 11.08
C ALA A 73 8.16 -0.53 10.94
N LEU A 74 7.07 -0.51 10.16
CA LEU A 74 6.26 0.69 9.98
C LEU A 74 5.36 0.93 11.19
N ASP A 75 5.42 2.16 11.69
CA ASP A 75 4.55 2.67 12.73
C ASP A 75 3.72 3.87 12.24
N LYS A 76 2.73 4.24 13.04
CA LYS A 76 1.92 5.44 12.82
C LYS A 76 2.82 6.69 12.63
N GLY A 77 2.48 7.49 11.63
CA GLY A 77 3.21 8.69 11.21
C GLY A 77 4.35 8.43 10.24
N ASN A 78 4.70 7.17 9.96
CA ASN A 78 5.69 6.85 8.93
C ASN A 78 5.16 7.16 7.52
N ARG A 79 6.07 7.55 6.62
CA ARG A 79 5.74 7.78 5.21
C ARG A 79 6.02 6.53 4.38
N VAL A 80 5.17 6.28 3.40
CA VAL A 80 5.28 5.14 2.47
C VAL A 80 5.24 5.65 1.03
N ASN A 81 6.14 5.14 0.20
CA ASN A 81 6.09 5.35 -1.24
C ASN A 81 4.95 4.52 -1.83
N LEU A 82 4.12 5.15 -2.66
CA LEU A 82 2.95 4.53 -3.26
C LEU A 82 3.00 4.57 -4.79
N GLU A 83 2.62 3.45 -5.40
CA GLU A 83 2.49 3.31 -6.85
C GLU A 83 1.30 2.38 -7.17
N ARG A 84 0.41 2.80 -8.05
CA ARG A 84 -0.73 1.99 -8.48
C ARG A 84 -0.29 0.98 -9.52
N SER A 85 -0.98 -0.15 -9.57
CA SER A 85 -0.77 -1.11 -10.65
C SER A 85 -1.05 -0.50 -12.02
N MET A 86 -0.23 -0.87 -12.99
CA MET A 86 -0.34 -0.36 -14.34
C MET A 86 -1.64 -0.78 -15.02
N LYS A 87 -2.18 0.10 -15.85
CA LYS A 87 -3.24 -0.24 -16.79
C LYS A 87 -2.68 -1.14 -17.90
N LEU A 88 -3.50 -2.07 -18.38
CA LEU A 88 -3.17 -2.91 -19.52
C LEU A 88 -2.83 -2.02 -20.74
N GLY A 89 -1.68 -2.27 -21.38
CA GLY A 89 -1.20 -1.51 -22.53
C GLY A 89 -0.37 -0.25 -22.20
N ALA A 90 -0.14 0.05 -20.91
CA ALA A 90 0.83 1.07 -20.52
C ALA A 90 2.27 0.60 -20.77
N ARG A 91 3.20 1.56 -20.96
CA ARG A 91 4.63 1.27 -21.12
C ARG A 91 5.25 0.85 -19.81
N LEU A 92 6.10 -0.16 -19.85
CA LEU A 92 6.98 -0.55 -18.75
C LEU A 92 8.24 0.31 -18.83
N ASP A 93 8.13 1.52 -18.28
CA ASP A 93 9.27 2.39 -18.01
C ASP A 93 9.72 2.16 -16.55
N GLY A 94 10.91 2.59 -16.14
CA GLY A 94 11.45 2.37 -14.79
C GLY A 94 12.62 3.29 -14.46
#